data_AF-A0A420VD01-F1
#
_entry.id   AF-A0A420VD01-F1
#
_cell.length_a   1.000
_cell.length_b   1.000
_cell.length_c   1.000
_cell.angle_alpha   90.00
_cell.angle_beta   90.00
_cell.angle_gamma   90.00
#
_symmetry.space_group_name_H-M   'P 1'
#
loop_
_entity.id
_entity.type
_entity.pdbx_description
1 polymer ?
#
loop_
_entity_poly.entity_id
_entity_poly.type
_entity_poly.pdbx_seq_one_letter_code
_entity_poly.pdbx_strand_id
1 'polypeptide(L)'
;MRKTVLIWECNETFGTEFLELFVHDANIYVDSTVIRIDGNRPYKVNDSLVLGQDWKVKQLDLEIQNLKKSLHLLSDGKGRWFNEKGRKFIH
;
A
#
# COMPACT_ATOMS: atom_id res chain seq x y z
N MET A 1 -20.99 5.55 -8.16
CA MET A 1 -19.59 5.44 -7.67
C MET A 1 -18.71 6.32 -8.52
N ARG A 2 -17.78 7.07 -7.92
CA ARG A 2 -16.80 7.89 -8.64
C ARG A 2 -15.42 7.24 -8.44
N LYS A 3 -14.73 6.95 -9.54
CA LYS A 3 -13.41 6.28 -9.56
C LYS A 3 -12.38 7.27 -10.08
N THR A 4 -11.25 7.37 -9.39
CA THR A 4 -10.11 8.22 -9.79
C THR A 4 -8.91 7.31 -10.03
N VAL A 5 -8.29 7.44 -11.21
CA VAL A 5 -7.10 6.68 -11.61
C VAL A 5 -5.92 7.65 -11.68
N LEU A 6 -4.80 7.28 -11.07
CA LEU A 6 -3.57 8.05 -11.03
C LEU A 6 -2.44 7.18 -11.60
N ILE A 7 -1.56 7.79 -12.40
CA ILE A 7 -0.35 7.15 -12.93
C ILE A 7 0.83 8.00 -12.49
N TRP A 8 1.77 7.40 -11.77
CA TRP A 8 3.00 8.06 -11.31
C TRP A 8 4.24 7.40 -11.92
N GLU A 9 5.19 8.24 -12.32
CA GLU A 9 6.51 7.85 -12.83
C GLU A 9 7.59 8.36 -11.88
N CYS A 10 8.48 7.47 -11.42
CA CYS A 10 9.59 7.81 -10.53
C CYS A 10 10.86 8.07 -11.34
N ASN A 11 11.39 9.30 -11.29
CA ASN A 11 12.56 9.70 -12.08
C ASN A 11 13.91 9.16 -11.55
N GLU A 12 13.96 8.57 -10.35
CA GLU A 12 15.20 8.10 -9.72
C GLU A 12 15.41 6.58 -9.83
N THR A 13 14.34 5.79 -9.97
CA THR A 13 14.39 4.36 -10.28
C THR A 13 13.28 4.00 -11.25
N PHE A 14 13.57 3.24 -12.30
CA PHE A 14 12.54 2.77 -13.23
C PHE A 14 11.50 1.95 -12.48
N GLY A 15 10.30 2.52 -12.37
CA GLY A 15 9.15 1.88 -11.79
C GLY A 15 7.87 2.59 -12.21
N THR A 16 6.83 1.80 -12.42
CA THR A 16 5.49 2.28 -12.73
C THR A 16 4.57 1.86 -11.61
N GLU A 17 3.75 2.82 -11.17
CA GLU A 17 2.67 2.58 -10.23
C GLU A 17 1.32 2.77 -10.94
N PHE A 18 0.45 1.76 -10.81
CA PHE A 18 -0.96 1.85 -11.16
C PHE A 18 -1.77 1.85 -9.87
N LEU A 19 -2.40 2.99 -9.57
CA LEU A 19 -3.12 3.20 -8.32
C LEU A 19 -4.58 3.55 -8.61
N GLU A 20 -5.48 2.85 -7.91
CA GLU A 20 -6.90 3.14 -7.88
C GLU A 20 -7.31 3.55 -6.48
N LEU A 21 -8.08 4.64 -6.40
CA LEU A 21 -8.61 5.13 -5.15
C LEU A 21 -10.13 5.24 -5.26
N PHE A 22 -10.82 4.72 -4.23
CA PHE A 22 -12.25 4.88 -4.10
C PHE A 22 -12.64 5.18 -2.65
N VAL A 23 -13.75 5.89 -2.50
CA VAL A 23 -14.31 6.22 -1.19
C VAL A 23 -15.58 5.42 -1.02
N HIS A 24 -15.67 4.69 0.10
CA HIS A 24 -16.86 3.96 0.49
C HIS A 24 -17.08 4.12 1.99
N ASP A 25 -18.32 4.43 2.36
CA ASP A 25 -18.71 4.83 3.71
C ASP A 25 -17.82 5.96 4.27
N ALA A 26 -17.14 5.70 5.39
CA ALA A 26 -16.24 6.63 6.08
C ALA A 26 -14.74 6.27 5.87
N ASN A 27 -14.44 5.51 4.82
CA ASN A 27 -13.08 5.07 4.51
C ASN A 27 -12.67 5.44 3.07
N ILE A 28 -11.38 5.68 2.93
CA ILE A 28 -10.69 5.76 1.64
C ILE A 28 -10.00 4.41 1.46
N TYR A 29 -10.24 3.78 0.32
CA TYR A 29 -9.60 2.53 -0.07
C TYR A 29 -8.66 2.83 -1.24
N VAL A 30 -7.45 2.29 -1.14
CA VAL A 30 -6.42 2.42 -2.17
C VAL A 30 -5.98 1.01 -2.52
N ASP A 31 -6.01 0.68 -3.80
CA ASP A 31 -5.40 -0.53 -4.34
C ASP A 31 -4.35 -0.10 -5.37
N SER A 32 -3.14 -0.59 -5.21
CA SER A 32 -2.02 -0.21 -6.08
C SER A 32 -1.20 -1.42 -6.51
N THR A 33 -0.60 -1.30 -7.69
CA THR A 33 0.42 -2.20 -8.19
C THR A 33 1.64 -1.41 -8.60
N VAL A 34 2.75 -1.68 -7.94
CA VAL A 34 4.06 -1.13 -8.27
C VAL A 34 4.90 -2.21 -8.95
N ILE A 35 5.36 -1.92 -10.16
CA ILE A 35 6.42 -2.69 -10.81
C ILE A 35 7.69 -1.85 -10.72
N ARG A 36 8.72 -2.38 -10.06
CA ARG A 36 10.01 -1.69 -9.88
C ARG A 36 11.16 -2.62 -10.25
N ILE A 37 12.24 -2.06 -10.75
CA ILE A 37 13.51 -2.77 -10.95
C ILE A 37 14.49 -2.31 -9.88
N ASP A 38 15.06 -3.26 -9.12
CA ASP A 38 16.18 -3.02 -8.20
C ASP A 38 17.37 -3.89 -8.64
N GLY A 39 18.46 -3.24 -9.05
CA GLY A 39 19.53 -3.86 -9.84
C GLY A 39 19.00 -4.46 -11.15
N ASN A 40 19.17 -5.77 -11.34
CA ASN A 40 18.62 -6.53 -12.47
C ASN A 40 17.41 -7.40 -12.08
N ARG A 41 16.78 -7.12 -10.93
CA ARG A 41 15.66 -7.92 -10.42
C ARG A 41 14.37 -7.10 -10.48
N PRO A 42 13.38 -7.52 -11.27
CA PRO A 42 12.06 -6.91 -11.24
C PRO A 42 11.32 -7.36 -9.98
N TYR A 43 10.57 -6.46 -9.37
CA TYR A 43 9.67 -6.68 -8.26
C TYR A 43 8.28 -6.21 -8.66
N LYS A 44 7.29 -7.06 -8.41
CA LYS A 44 5.88 -6.66 -8.48
C LYS A 44 5.33 -6.66 -7.07
N VAL A 45 4.97 -5.47 -6.62
CA VAL A 45 4.36 -5.22 -5.31
C VAL A 45 2.90 -4.90 -5.57
N ASN A 46 2.00 -5.66 -4.95
CA ASN A 46 0.61 -5.28 -4.82
C ASN A 46 0.43 -4.72 -3.41
N ASP A 47 -0.22 -3.58 -3.29
CA ASP A 47 -0.54 -2.99 -1.99
C ASP A 47 -1.99 -2.56 -1.92
N SER A 48 -2.54 -2.65 -0.70
CA SER A 48 -3.87 -2.16 -0.39
C SER A 48 -3.82 -1.38 0.91
N LEU A 49 -4.44 -0.20 0.93
CA LEU A 49 -4.55 0.64 2.11
C LEU A 49 -6.00 0.91 2.43
N VAL A 50 -6.30 0.93 3.73
CA VAL A 50 -7.53 1.50 4.26
C VAL A 50 -7.18 2.73 5.09
N LEU A 51 -7.76 3.87 4.74
CA LEU A 51 -7.59 5.12 5.47
C LEU A 51 -8.92 5.64 5.98
N GLY A 52 -8.89 6.42 7.06
CA GLY A 52 -10.02 7.27 7.45
C GLY A 52 -10.20 8.46 6.51
N GLN A 53 -11.34 9.14 6.58
CA GLN A 53 -11.56 10.41 5.86
C GLN A 53 -10.60 11.53 6.27
N ASP A 54 -9.95 11.40 7.42
CA ASP A 54 -8.86 12.27 7.88
C ASP A 54 -7.48 11.86 7.32
N TRP A 55 -7.47 10.98 6.32
CA TRP A 55 -6.28 10.45 5.65
C TRP A 55 -5.32 9.69 6.57
N LYS A 56 -5.76 9.30 7.77
CA LYS A 56 -4.96 8.43 8.64
C LYS A 56 -5.07 6.99 8.18
N VAL A 57 -3.92 6.36 7.99
CA VAL A 57 -3.84 4.93 7.65
C VAL A 57 -4.35 4.10 8.84
N LYS A 58 -5.29 3.20 8.55
CA LYS A 58 -5.83 2.20 9.46
C LYS A 58 -5.23 0.83 9.20
N GLN A 59 -5.00 0.51 7.92
CA GLN A 59 -4.48 -0.78 7.47
C GLN A 59 -3.59 -0.61 6.24
N LEU A 60 -2.55 -1.43 6.17
CA LEU A 60 -1.65 -1.60 5.04
C LEU A 60 -1.44 -3.10 4.81
N ASP A 61 -1.75 -3.55 3.61
CA ASP A 61 -1.42 -4.86 3.09
C ASP A 61 -0.42 -4.71 1.96
N LEU A 62 0.62 -5.54 1.98
CA LEU A 62 1.66 -5.59 0.95
C LEU A 62 1.90 -7.03 0.56
N GLU A 63 2.01 -7.28 -0.74
CA GLU A 63 2.44 -8.56 -1.29
C GLU A 63 3.52 -8.32 -2.36
N ILE A 64 4.70 -8.92 -2.17
CA ILE A 64 5.73 -8.98 -3.20
C ILE A 64 5.58 -10.31 -3.94
N GLN A 65 4.84 -10.29 -5.04
CA GLN A 65 4.32 -11.50 -5.71
C GLN A 65 5.44 -12.47 -6.10
N ASN A 66 6.53 -11.96 -6.69
CA ASN A 66 7.66 -12.78 -7.14
C ASN A 66 8.52 -13.34 -5.99
N LEU A 67 8.42 -12.78 -4.77
CA LEU A 67 9.09 -13.30 -3.58
C LEU A 67 8.18 -14.12 -2.67
N LYS A 68 6.86 -14.15 -2.94
CA LYS A 68 5.84 -14.75 -2.05
C LYS A 68 5.96 -14.24 -0.61
N LYS A 69 6.28 -12.96 -0.46
CA LYS A 69 6.34 -12.29 0.85
C LYS A 69 5.14 -11.38 0.98
N SER A 70 4.50 -11.42 2.14
CA SER A 70 3.43 -10.50 2.49
C SER A 70 3.70 -9.84 3.82
N LEU A 71 3.06 -8.69 4.01
CA LEU A 71 3.06 -7.93 5.25
C LEU A 71 1.67 -7.37 5.45
N HIS A 72 1.08 -7.68 6.60
CA HIS A 72 -0.19 -7.10 7.06
C HIS A 72 0.08 -6.25 8.29
N LEU A 73 -0.30 -4.97 8.21
CA LEU A 73 -0.14 -4.01 9.30
C LEU A 73 -1.44 -3.26 9.56
N LEU A 74 -1.72 -3.06 10.84
CA LEU A 74 -2.76 -2.19 11.36
C LEU A 74 -2.11 -0.99 12.04
N SER A 75 -2.73 0.18 11.93
CA SER A 75 -2.27 1.42 12.54
C SER A 75 -3.34 1.99 13.45
N ASP A 76 -2.92 2.59 14.56
CA ASP A 76 -3.81 3.31 15.47
C ASP A 76 -4.00 4.79 15.09
N GLY A 77 -3.43 5.23 13.96
CA GLY A 77 -3.45 6.61 13.50
C GLY A 77 -2.58 7.57 14.33
N LYS A 78 -1.76 7.05 15.25
CA LYS A 78 -0.84 7.83 16.11
C LYS A 78 0.62 7.38 15.95
N GLY A 79 0.93 6.78 14.81
CA GLY A 79 2.28 6.29 14.47
C GLY A 79 2.64 4.94 15.11
N ARG A 80 1.68 4.24 15.75
CA ARG A 80 1.91 2.88 16.25
C ARG A 80 1.32 1.87 15.27
N TRP A 81 2.15 0.89 14.91
CA TRP A 81 1.81 -0.16 13.95
C TRP A 81 1.79 -1.51 14.64
N PHE A 82 0.92 -2.40 14.17
CA PHE A 82 0.67 -3.71 14.75
C PHE A 82 0.55 -4.74 13.64
N ASN A 83 1.11 -5.93 13.84
CA ASN A 83 0.86 -7.03 12.91
C ASN A 83 -0.51 -7.70 13.17
N GLU A 84 -0.83 -8.71 12.36
CA GLU A 84 -2.04 -9.54 12.48
C GLU A 84 -2.25 -10.19 13.88
N LYS A 85 -1.21 -10.30 14.70
CA LYS A 85 -1.25 -10.85 16.06
C LYS A 85 -1.40 -9.77 17.13
N GLY A 86 -1.63 -8.51 16.73
CA GLY A 86 -1.69 -7.35 17.61
C GLY A 86 -0.34 -6.98 18.24
N ARG A 87 0.77 -7.57 17.78
CA ARG A 87 2.11 -7.25 18.30
C ARG A 87 2.59 -5.97 17.65
N LYS A 88 3.11 -5.06 18.47
CA LYS A 88 3.71 -3.82 17.99
C LYS A 88 4.81 -4.15 16.97
N PHE A 89 4.69 -3.58 15.78
CA PHE A 89 5.71 -3.62 14.76
C PHE A 89 6.77 -2.57 15.11
N ILE A 90 8.02 -3.01 15.20
CA ILE A 90 9.19 -2.18 15.49
C ILE A 90 10.18 -2.49 14.36
N HIS A 91 10.52 -1.48 13.55
CA HIS A 91 11.60 -1.58 12.57
C HIS A 91 12.95 -1.27 13.22
#